data_AF-A0A970TWE8-F1
#
_entry.id   AF-A0A970TWE8-F1
#
_cell.length_a   1.000
_cell.length_b   1.000
_cell.length_c   1.000
_cell.angle_alpha   90.00
_cell.angle_beta   90.00
_cell.angle_gamma   90.00
#
_symmetry.space_group_name_H-M   'P 1'
#
loop_
_entity.id
_entity.type
_entity.pdbx_description
1 polymer ?
#
loop_
_entity_poly.entity_id
_entity_poly.type
_entity_poly.pdbx_seq_one_letter_code
_entity_poly.pdbx_strand_id
1 'polypeptide(L)'
;MLQYTEDELKRCYEVARNLLKEAEKRAISRHRESLMKAWDRDVSYEEACQDWNDNHCDAWRARRMQCMLHDQRETISRHKWIESEKARKDLGRAAAADWVVKYAPVWRIQWEGSHLDE
;
A
#
# COMPACT_ATOMS: atom_id res chain seq x y z
N MET A 1 -0.42 25.60 -5.26
CA MET A 1 -0.74 24.20 -4.87
C MET A 1 -0.64 23.37 -6.12
N LEU A 2 0.25 22.38 -6.15
CA LEU A 2 0.40 21.51 -7.31
C LEU A 2 -0.85 20.63 -7.42
N GLN A 3 -1.70 20.93 -8.41
CA GLN A 3 -2.69 19.98 -8.89
C GLN A 3 -1.93 19.05 -9.84
N TYR A 4 -1.90 17.76 -9.55
CA TYR A 4 -1.33 16.79 -10.46
C TYR A 4 -2.11 16.80 -11.77
N THR A 5 -1.41 16.85 -12.88
CA THR A 5 -1.97 16.52 -14.19
C THR A 5 -2.39 15.05 -14.22
N GLU A 6 -3.26 14.70 -15.16
CA GLU A 6 -3.71 13.32 -15.33
C GLU A 6 -2.53 12.37 -15.59
N ASP A 7 -1.53 12.82 -16.35
CA ASP A 7 -0.32 12.04 -16.65
C ASP A 7 0.56 11.84 -15.42
N GLU A 8 0.69 12.85 -14.55
CA GLU A 8 1.41 12.71 -13.29
C GLU A 8 0.69 11.74 -12.34
N LEU A 9 -0.64 11.79 -12.25
CA LEU A 9 -1.42 10.83 -11.47
C LEU A 9 -1.22 9.41 -11.98
N LYS A 10 -1.29 9.21 -13.30
CA LYS A 10 -1.04 7.89 -13.92
C LYS A 10 0.33 7.36 -13.54
N ARG A 11 1.38 8.18 -13.66
CA ARG A 11 2.75 7.80 -13.27
C ARG A 11 2.85 7.45 -11.79
N CYS A 12 2.24 8.24 -10.90
CA CYS A 12 2.26 7.95 -9.47
C CYS A 12 1.62 6.60 -9.14
N TYR A 13 0.44 6.32 -9.71
CA TYR A 13 -0.26 5.06 -9.45
C TYR A 13 0.41 3.86 -10.14
N GLU A 14 1.11 4.07 -11.25
CA GLU A 14 1.96 3.05 -11.86
C GLU A 14 3.14 2.68 -10.96
N VAL A 15 3.84 3.68 -10.39
CA VAL A 15 4.91 3.45 -9.41
C VAL A 15 4.38 2.68 -8.20
N ALA A 16 3.27 3.12 -7.61
CA ALA A 16 2.66 2.41 -6.47
C ALA A 16 2.27 0.96 -6.81
N ARG A 17 1.73 0.73 -8.01
CA ARG A 17 1.39 -0.62 -8.49
C ARG A 17 2.63 -1.50 -8.64
N ASN A 18 3.74 -0.93 -9.15
CA ASN A 18 4.99 -1.67 -9.27
C ASN A 18 5.57 -2.01 -7.90
N LEU A 19 5.53 -1.08 -6.93
CA LEU A 19 5.94 -1.34 -5.55
C LEU A 19 5.12 -2.46 -4.90
N LEU A 20 3.81 -2.48 -5.12
CA LEU A 20 2.95 -3.57 -4.63
C LEU A 20 3.36 -4.93 -5.22
N LYS A 21 3.63 -5.00 -6.52
CA LYS A 21 4.12 -6.23 -7.16
C LYS A 21 5.46 -6.67 -6.61
N GLU A 22 6.37 -5.74 -6.34
CA GLU A 22 7.66 -6.06 -5.72
C GLU A 22 7.49 -6.56 -4.28
N ALA A 23 6.60 -5.96 -3.49
CA ALA A 23 6.28 -6.45 -2.15
C ALA A 23 5.76 -7.90 -2.18
N GLU A 24 4.86 -8.22 -3.12
CA GLU A 24 4.33 -9.58 -3.27
C GLU A 24 5.41 -10.59 -3.68
N LYS A 25 6.31 -10.24 -4.61
CA LYS A 25 7.46 -11.09 -4.97
C LYS A 25 8.36 -11.38 -3.77
N ARG A 26 8.60 -10.38 -2.92
CA ARG A 26 9.39 -10.56 -1.69
C ARG A 26 8.67 -11.44 -0.68
N ALA A 27 7.35 -11.29 -0.54
CA ALA A 27 6.53 -12.16 0.29
C ALA A 27 6.60 -13.62 -0.19
N ILE A 28 6.51 -13.88 -1.50
CA ILE A 28 6.70 -15.22 -2.09
C ILE A 28 8.10 -15.77 -1.79
N SER A 29 9.13 -14.92 -1.88
CA SER A 29 10.50 -15.33 -1.58
C SER A 29 10.66 -15.75 -0.11
N ARG A 30 10.07 -14.99 0.83
CA ARG A 30 10.03 -15.36 2.25
C ARG A 30 9.23 -16.64 2.49
N HIS A 31 8.10 -16.78 1.79
CA HIS A 31 7.26 -17.98 1.87
C HIS A 31 8.02 -19.23 1.40
N ARG A 32 8.76 -19.12 0.29
CA ARG A 32 9.64 -20.18 -0.20
C ARG A 32 10.65 -20.60 0.86
N GLU A 33 11.33 -19.65 1.51
CA GLU A 33 12.28 -19.97 2.59
C GLU A 33 11.61 -20.69 3.76
N SER A 34 10.36 -20.32 4.08
CA SER A 34 9.56 -21.00 5.10
C SER A 34 9.21 -22.43 4.68
N LEU A 35 8.79 -22.64 3.43
CA LEU A 35 8.50 -23.97 2.87
C LEU A 35 9.73 -24.87 2.87
N MET A 36 10.89 -24.35 2.47
CA MET A 36 12.14 -25.11 2.47
C MET A 36 12.50 -25.63 3.87
N LYS A 37 12.30 -24.80 4.90
CA LYS A 37 12.51 -25.19 6.30
C LYS A 37 11.47 -26.19 6.79
N ALA A 38 10.21 -26.03 6.40
CA ALA A 38 9.12 -26.88 6.86
C ALA A 38 9.13 -28.27 6.20
N TRP A 39 9.51 -28.35 4.93
CA TRP A 39 9.53 -29.60 4.16
C TRP A 39 10.89 -30.28 4.14
N ASP A 40 11.91 -29.65 4.72
CA ASP A 40 13.30 -30.11 4.78
C ASP A 40 13.84 -30.53 3.40
N ARG A 41 13.46 -29.77 2.37
CA ARG A 41 13.90 -29.95 0.99
C ARG A 41 14.06 -28.62 0.28
N ASP A 42 14.80 -28.62 -0.82
CA ASP A 42 14.77 -27.50 -1.73
C ASP A 42 13.40 -27.39 -2.41
N VAL A 43 12.85 -26.19 -2.40
CA VAL A 43 11.57 -25.83 -3.03
C VAL A 43 11.92 -24.80 -4.07
N SER A 44 11.54 -25.05 -5.32
CA SER A 44 11.76 -24.09 -6.40
C SER A 44 10.90 -22.84 -6.20
N TYR A 45 11.28 -21.73 -6.85
CA TYR A 45 10.48 -20.51 -6.82
C TYR A 45 9.09 -20.71 -7.47
N GLU A 46 9.00 -21.56 -8.49
CA GLU A 46 7.74 -21.88 -9.16
C GLU A 46 6.78 -22.66 -8.26
N GLU A 47 7.27 -23.68 -7.55
CA GLU A 47 6.48 -24.41 -6.55
C GLU A 47 5.97 -23.46 -5.45
N ALA A 48 6.83 -22.55 -4.96
CA ALA A 48 6.42 -21.57 -3.97
C ALA A 48 5.39 -20.56 -4.50
N CYS A 49 5.47 -20.17 -5.79
CA CYS A 49 4.46 -19.33 -6.42
C CYS A 49 3.11 -20.05 -6.53
N GLN A 50 3.12 -21.34 -6.86
CA GLN A 50 1.89 -22.13 -6.96
C GLN A 50 1.22 -22.25 -5.59
N ASP A 51 1.96 -22.67 -4.57
CA ASP A 51 1.43 -22.76 -3.20
C ASP A 51 0.98 -21.40 -2.66
N TRP A 52 1.72 -20.32 -2.98
CA TRP A 52 1.30 -18.96 -2.63
C TRP A 52 -0.02 -18.57 -3.27
N ASN A 53 -0.19 -18.82 -4.57
CA ASN A 53 -1.41 -18.49 -5.30
C ASN A 53 -2.61 -19.29 -4.77
N ASP A 54 -2.40 -20.57 -4.44
CA ASP A 54 -3.49 -21.45 -4.00
C ASP A 54 -3.92 -21.16 -2.55
N ASN A 55 -2.98 -20.78 -1.67
CA ASN A 55 -3.23 -20.79 -0.22
C ASN A 55 -3.05 -19.43 0.48
N HIS A 56 -2.27 -18.50 -0.08
CA HIS A 56 -1.78 -17.34 0.67
C HIS A 56 -2.08 -15.97 0.03
N CYS A 57 -2.18 -15.89 -1.30
CA CYS A 57 -2.19 -14.61 -2.02
C CYS A 57 -3.38 -13.72 -1.63
N ASP A 58 -4.59 -14.29 -1.51
CA ASP A 58 -5.79 -13.54 -1.19
C ASP A 58 -5.76 -13.00 0.23
N ALA A 59 -5.35 -13.83 1.20
CA ALA A 59 -5.22 -13.42 2.60
C ALA A 59 -4.16 -12.33 2.77
N TRP A 60 -3.02 -12.46 2.09
CA TRP A 60 -1.95 -11.45 2.13
C TRP A 60 -2.42 -10.13 1.52
N ARG A 61 -3.03 -10.16 0.31
CA ARG A 61 -3.56 -8.96 -0.36
C ARG A 61 -4.64 -8.27 0.47
N ALA A 62 -5.56 -9.06 1.05
CA ALA A 62 -6.64 -8.54 1.88
C ALA A 62 -6.10 -7.85 3.15
N ARG A 63 -5.17 -8.51 3.86
CA ARG A 63 -4.53 -7.93 5.06
C ARG A 63 -3.80 -6.64 4.71
N ARG A 64 -3.01 -6.65 3.64
CA ARG A 64 -2.26 -5.48 3.18
C ARG A 64 -3.17 -4.31 2.84
N MET A 65 -4.25 -4.57 2.11
CA MET A 65 -5.28 -3.58 1.78
C MET A 65 -5.91 -2.99 3.06
N GLN A 66 -6.21 -3.83 4.05
CA GLN A 66 -6.77 -3.37 5.32
C GLN A 66 -5.82 -2.45 6.09
N CYS A 67 -4.54 -2.81 6.22
CA CYS A 67 -3.52 -1.96 6.85
C CYS A 67 -3.42 -0.62 6.14
N MET A 68 -3.31 -0.63 4.81
CA MET A 68 -3.23 0.59 4.01
C MET A 68 -4.45 1.49 4.21
N LEU A 69 -5.67 0.95 4.17
CA LEU A 69 -6.89 1.72 4.35
C LEU A 69 -6.99 2.31 5.77
N HIS A 70 -6.52 1.57 6.77
CA HIS A 70 -6.44 2.05 8.15
C HIS A 70 -5.53 3.28 8.25
N ASP A 71 -4.28 3.18 7.77
CA ASP A 71 -3.30 4.26 7.83
C ASP A 71 -3.72 5.48 7.00
N GLN A 72 -4.37 5.24 5.85
CA GLN A 72 -4.94 6.30 5.03
C GLN A 72 -6.01 7.07 5.81
N ARG A 73 -6.90 6.35 6.51
CA ARG A 73 -7.97 6.98 7.30
C ARG A 73 -7.41 7.81 8.45
N GLU A 74 -6.36 7.33 9.12
CA GLU A 74 -5.67 8.09 10.16
C GLU A 74 -5.02 9.35 9.60
N THR A 75 -4.33 9.23 8.47
CA THR A 75 -3.67 10.37 7.80
C THR A 75 -4.69 11.43 7.38
N ILE A 76 -5.81 11.03 6.79
CA ILE A 76 -6.91 11.95 6.44
C ILE A 76 -7.49 12.60 7.69
N SER A 77 -7.69 11.84 8.77
CA SER A 77 -8.25 12.37 10.02
C SER A 77 -7.33 13.43 10.65
N ARG A 78 -6.02 13.18 10.65
CA ARG A 78 -5.01 14.13 11.10
C ARG A 78 -5.00 15.39 10.24
N HIS A 79 -5.03 15.25 8.91
CA HIS A 79 -5.10 16.38 7.98
C HIS A 79 -6.35 17.23 8.21
N LYS A 80 -7.52 16.59 8.33
CA LYS A 80 -8.80 17.27 8.62
C LYS A 80 -8.71 18.12 9.89
N TRP A 81 -8.15 17.55 10.96
CA TRP A 81 -8.00 18.27 12.23
C TRP A 81 -7.08 19.49 12.06
N ILE A 82 -5.88 19.30 11.51
CA ILE A 82 -4.91 20.38 11.29
C ILE A 82 -5.50 21.53 10.46
N GLU A 83 -6.18 21.22 9.35
CA GLU A 83 -6.73 22.26 8.48
C GLU A 83 -7.94 22.95 9.11
N SER A 84 -8.73 22.25 9.92
CA SER A 84 -9.84 22.86 10.66
C SER A 84 -9.33 23.82 11.75
N GLU A 85 -8.27 23.44 12.46
CA GLU A 85 -7.60 24.31 13.44
C GLU A 85 -7.05 25.59 12.78
N LYS A 86 -6.35 25.45 11.65
CA LYS A 86 -5.85 26.60 10.88
C LYS A 86 -6.97 27.53 10.41
N ALA A 87 -8.09 26.96 9.98
CA ALA A 87 -9.24 27.72 9.51
C ALA A 87 -10.10 28.29 10.65
N ARG A 88 -9.84 27.90 11.91
CA ARG A 88 -10.67 28.19 13.09
C ARG A 88 -12.15 27.84 12.89
N LYS A 89 -12.42 26.80 12.09
CA LYS A 89 -13.74 26.24 11.80
C LYS A 89 -13.63 24.81 11.30
N ASP A 90 -14.63 24.00 11.54
CA ASP A 90 -14.69 22.63 10.99
C ASP A 90 -14.82 22.67 9.45
N LEU A 91 -13.84 22.08 8.77
CA LEU A 91 -13.85 21.95 7.31
C LEU A 91 -14.48 20.63 6.84
N GLY A 92 -14.70 19.67 7.75
CA GLY A 92 -15.40 18.42 7.49
C GLY A 92 -14.88 17.69 6.25
N ARG A 93 -15.79 17.46 5.29
CA ARG A 93 -15.49 16.72 4.05
C ARG A 93 -14.58 17.50 3.08
N ALA A 94 -14.56 18.83 3.16
CA ALA A 94 -13.75 19.64 2.26
C ALA A 94 -12.24 19.40 2.48
N ALA A 95 -11.80 19.31 3.74
CA ALA A 95 -10.41 18.99 4.06
C ALA A 95 -10.01 17.57 3.63
N ALA A 96 -10.94 16.60 3.68
CA ALA A 96 -10.67 15.25 3.18
C ALA A 96 -10.50 15.23 1.65
N ALA A 97 -11.39 15.90 0.90
CA ALA A 97 -11.30 16.01 -0.54
C ALA A 97 -9.99 16.71 -0.96
N ASP A 98 -9.62 17.77 -0.25
CA ASP A 98 -8.35 18.47 -0.42
C ASP A 98 -7.15 17.54 -0.27
N TRP A 99 -7.18 16.68 0.76
CA TRP A 99 -6.12 15.72 0.99
C TRP A 99 -5.99 14.69 -0.13
N VAL A 100 -7.13 14.17 -0.60
CA VAL A 100 -7.16 13.19 -1.70
C VAL A 100 -6.52 13.76 -2.96
N VAL A 101 -6.84 15.00 -3.30
CA VAL A 101 -6.31 15.65 -4.51
C VAL A 101 -4.81 15.94 -4.39
N LYS A 102 -4.33 16.36 -3.22
CA LYS A 102 -2.96 16.89 -3.06
C LYS A 102 -1.94 15.88 -2.55
N TYR A 103 -2.35 14.94 -1.72
CA TYR A 103 -1.41 14.13 -0.95
C TYR A 103 -1.58 12.63 -1.19
N ALA A 104 -2.77 12.14 -1.57
CA ALA A 104 -2.99 10.71 -1.75
C ALA A 104 -2.03 10.01 -2.73
N PRO A 105 -1.67 10.59 -3.91
CA PRO A 105 -0.78 9.92 -4.86
C PRO A 105 0.61 9.65 -4.27
N VAL A 106 1.24 10.67 -3.67
CA VAL A 106 2.57 10.55 -3.05
C VAL A 106 2.50 9.70 -1.79
N TRP A 107 1.46 9.88 -0.97
CA TRP A 107 1.26 9.07 0.23
C TRP A 107 1.19 7.58 -0.12
N ARG A 108 0.49 7.21 -1.20
CA ARG A 108 0.39 5.81 -1.63
C ARG A 108 1.74 5.23 -2.04
N ILE A 109 2.56 5.99 -2.76
CA ILE A 109 3.92 5.56 -3.13
C ILE A 109 4.78 5.34 -1.88
N GLN A 110 4.73 6.29 -0.94
CA GLN A 110 5.49 6.21 0.31
C GLN A 110 5.06 5.01 1.15
N TRP A 111 3.76 4.78 1.28
CA TRP A 111 3.21 3.65 2.01
C TRP A 111 3.64 2.32 1.39
N GLU A 112 3.49 2.14 0.06
CA GLU A 112 3.92 0.89 -0.58
C GLU A 112 5.44 0.68 -0.46
N GLY A 113 6.23 1.76 -0.56
CA GLY A 113 7.68 1.71 -0.43
C GLY A 113 8.17 1.38 0.98
N SER A 114 7.47 1.80 2.03
CA SER A 114 7.84 1.50 3.41
C SER A 114 7.39 0.10 3.87
N HIS A 115 6.44 -0.52 3.17
CA HIS A 115 5.89 -1.83 3.51
C HIS A 115 6.31 -2.91 2.50
N LEU A 116 7.48 -2.78 1.85
CA LEU A 116 7.96 -3.78 0.88
C LEU A 116 8.23 -5.16 1.51
N ASP A 117 8.56 -5.16 2.80
CA ASP A 117 9.03 -6.35 3.51
C ASP A 117 8.02 -6.92 4.54
N GLU A 118 6.79 -6.41 4.55
CA GLU A 118 5.67 -7.02 5.27
C GLU A 118 5.03 -8.17 4.48
#